data_AF-A0A7V0QIC7-F1
#
_entry.id   AF-A0A7V0QIC7-F1
#
_cell.length_a   1.000
_cell.length_b   1.000
_cell.length_c   1.000
_cell.angle_alpha   90.00
_cell.angle_beta   90.00
_cell.angle_gamma   90.00
#
_symmetry.space_group_name_H-M   'P 1'
#
loop_
_entity.id
_entity.type
_entity.pdbx_description
1 polymer ?
#
loop_
_entity_poly.entity_id
_entity_poly.type
_entity_poly.pdbx_seq_one_letter_code
_entity_poly.pdbx_strand_id
1 'polypeptide(L)' 'MTIDPDADLDRDGDVDGVDLGILAKSFGSNKNDQNYDPLCDFVYDWNVNGVDLKAFAPFLGKTNCPCFM' A
#
# COMPACT_ATOMS: atom_id res chain seq x y z
N MET A 1 1.63 -17.67 3.52
CA MET A 1 1.22 -16.37 4.11
C MET A 1 0.99 -15.50 2.91
N THR A 2 -0.26 -15.43 2.45
CA THR A 2 -0.67 -14.56 1.34
C THR A 2 -0.28 -13.13 1.70
N ILE A 3 0.37 -12.41 0.79
CA ILE A 3 0.44 -10.95 0.92
C ILE A 3 -1.01 -10.47 1.02
N ASP A 4 -1.30 -9.64 2.02
CA ASP A 4 -2.56 -8.92 2.04
C ASP A 4 -2.66 -8.12 0.73
N PRO A 5 -3.66 -8.39 -0.14
CA PRO A 5 -3.76 -7.83 -1.48
C PRO A 5 -3.88 -6.30 -1.50
N ASP A 6 -4.05 -5.67 -0.34
CA ASP A 6 -4.13 -4.22 -0.18
C ASP A 6 -2.75 -3.55 -0.16
N ALA A 7 -1.66 -4.28 0.13
CA ALA A 7 -0.30 -3.72 0.14
C ALA A 7 0.46 -3.87 -1.20
N ASP A 8 0.03 -4.80 -2.05
CA ASP A 8 0.50 -4.99 -3.44
C ASP A 8 -0.33 -4.05 -4.34
N LEU A 9 0.10 -2.80 -4.39
CA LEU A 9 -0.62 -1.68 -4.99
C LEU A 9 -0.51 -1.69 -6.52
N ASP A 10 0.61 -2.17 -7.07
CA ASP A 10 0.79 -2.29 -8.52
C ASP A 10 0.39 -3.68 -9.08
N ARG A 11 0.13 -4.65 -8.20
CA ARG A 11 -0.37 -6.01 -8.49
C ARG A 11 0.62 -6.88 -9.24
N ASP A 12 1.91 -6.68 -9.00
CA ASP A 12 2.97 -7.48 -9.60
C ASP A 12 3.28 -8.77 -8.82
N GLY A 13 2.71 -8.90 -7.62
CA GLY A 13 2.84 -10.07 -6.77
C GLY A 13 3.94 -9.95 -5.71
N ASP A 14 4.53 -8.77 -5.52
CA ASP A 14 5.31 -8.43 -4.34
C ASP A 14 4.90 -7.08 -3.75
N VAL A 15 5.54 -6.74 -2.63
CA VAL A 15 5.40 -5.42 -2.01
C VAL A 15 6.79 -4.84 -1.92
N ASP A 16 7.11 -3.94 -2.84
CA ASP A 16 8.45 -3.43 -3.05
C ASP A 16 8.52 -1.89 -3.08
N GLY A 17 9.59 -1.34 -3.66
CA GLY A 17 9.77 0.10 -3.78
C GLY A 17 8.77 0.78 -4.72
N VAL A 18 8.16 0.03 -5.65
CA VAL A 18 7.14 0.51 -6.58
C VAL A 18 5.83 0.78 -5.83
N ASP A 19 5.39 -0.15 -4.97
CA ASP A 19 4.22 0.04 -4.10
C ASP A 19 4.41 1.24 -3.17
N LEU A 20 5.59 1.32 -2.54
CA LEU A 20 5.93 2.49 -1.72
C LEU A 20 5.90 3.78 -2.53
N GLY A 21 6.32 3.74 -3.80
CA GLY A 21 6.25 4.87 -4.72
C GLY A 21 4.81 5.29 -5.05
N ILE A 22 3.88 4.34 -5.12
CA ILE A 22 2.44 4.63 -5.28
C ILE A 22 1.90 5.30 -4.01
N LEU A 23 2.17 4.74 -2.83
CA LEU A 23 1.79 5.34 -1.54
C LEU A 23 2.35 6.75 -1.39
N ALA A 24 3.61 6.98 -1.79
CA ALA A 24 4.26 8.28 -1.71
C ALA A 24 3.62 9.36 -2.60
N LYS A 25 2.96 9.00 -3.72
CA LYS A 25 2.24 9.96 -4.58
C LYS A 25 0.98 10.50 -3.90
N SER A 26 0.34 9.67 -3.08
CA SER A 26 -0.87 10.02 -2.34
C SER A 26 -0.57 10.54 -0.93
N PHE A 27 0.68 10.46 -0.46
CA PHE A 27 1.07 10.86 0.88
C PHE A 27 0.80 12.34 1.17
N GLY A 28 0.10 12.61 2.27
CA GLY A 28 -0.35 13.94 2.69
C GLY A 28 -1.68 14.39 2.10
N SER A 29 -2.37 13.54 1.32
CA SER A 29 -3.70 13.83 0.78
C SER A 29 -4.83 13.37 1.71
N ASN A 30 -6.01 13.96 1.54
CA ASN A 30 -7.26 13.48 2.13
C ASN A 30 -8.32 13.24 1.04
N LYS A 31 -9.44 12.60 1.39
CA LYS A 31 -10.53 12.24 0.45
C LYS A 31 -11.08 13.34 -0.48
N ASN A 32 -10.82 14.62 -0.22
CA ASN A 32 -11.27 15.72 -1.07
C ASN A 32 -10.18 16.19 -2.05
N ASP A 33 -8.96 15.70 -1.91
CA ASP A 33 -7.84 16.05 -2.78
C ASP A 33 -7.81 15.16 -4.02
N GLN A 34 -7.36 15.72 -5.15
CA GLN A 34 -7.30 14.99 -6.42
C GLN A 34 -6.26 13.86 -6.42
N ASN A 35 -5.23 13.97 -5.57
CA ASN A 35 -4.17 12.97 -5.42
C ASN A 35 -4.49 11.93 -4.35
N TYR A 36 -5.70 11.93 -3.77
CA TYR A 36 -6.12 10.89 -2.86
C TYR A 36 -6.38 9.59 -3.61
N ASP A 37 -5.71 8.54 -3.15
CA ASP A 37 -5.96 7.17 -3.59
C ASP A 37 -6.51 6.36 -2.41
N PRO A 38 -7.76 5.86 -2.50
CA PRO A 38 -8.34 5.05 -1.44
C PRO A 38 -7.59 3.73 -1.20
N LEU A 39 -6.78 3.26 -2.15
CA LEU A 39 -5.92 2.08 -1.94
C LEU A 39 -4.74 2.39 -1.01
N CYS A 40 -4.37 3.67 -0.85
CA CYS A 40 -3.29 4.11 0.03
C CYS A 40 -3.78 4.49 1.45
N ASP A 41 -5.09 4.48 1.71
CA ASP A 41 -5.72 4.71 3.03
C ASP A 41 -5.89 3.37 3.78
N PHE A 42 -4.77 2.84 4.28
CA PHE A 42 -4.69 1.52 4.91
C PHE A 42 -5.49 1.42 6.21
N VAL A 43 -5.72 2.54 6.89
CA VAL A 43 -6.48 2.58 8.15
C VAL A 43 -7.90 3.11 7.99
N TYR A 44 -8.32 3.43 6.77
CA TYR A 44 -9.66 3.92 6.41
C TYR A 44 -10.06 5.19 7.18
N ASP A 45 -9.10 6.09 7.43
CA ASP A 45 -9.34 7.34 8.17
C ASP A 45 -9.55 8.56 7.25
N TRP A 46 -9.54 8.33 5.93
CA TRP A 46 -9.69 9.30 4.85
C TRP A 46 -8.49 10.24 4.67
N ASN A 47 -7.34 9.94 5.26
CA ASN A 47 -6.10 10.70 5.12
C ASN A 47 -4.93 9.76 4.89
N VAL A 48 -4.26 9.87 3.75
CA VAL A 48 -3.05 9.09 3.49
C VAL A 48 -1.88 9.78 4.17
N ASN A 49 -1.39 9.23 5.28
CA ASN A 49 -0.36 9.84 6.10
C ASN A 49 0.60 8.83 6.74
N GLY A 50 1.37 9.25 7.74
CA GLY A 50 2.34 8.40 8.44
C GLY A 50 1.72 7.19 9.14
N VAL A 51 0.43 7.22 9.46
CA VAL A 51 -0.31 6.09 10.02
C VAL A 51 -0.45 4.98 8.98
N ASP A 52 -0.80 5.33 7.73
CA ASP A 52 -0.87 4.39 6.61
C ASP A 52 0.49 3.83 6.26
N LEU A 53 1.52 4.68 6.22
CA LEU A 53 2.90 4.21 6.00
C LEU A 53 3.34 3.21 7.09
N LYS A 54 2.94 3.44 8.33
CA LYS A 54 3.22 2.51 9.44
C LYS A 54 2.43 1.20 9.29
N ALA A 55 1.21 1.24 8.78
CA ALA A 55 0.42 0.05 8.48
C ALA A 55 0.98 -0.72 7.28
N PHE A 56 1.56 -0.03 6.30
CA PHE A 56 2.21 -0.58 5.11
C PHE A 56 3.58 -1.23 5.41
N ALA A 57 4.38 -0.63 6.29
CA ALA A 57 5.76 -1.07 6.58
C ALA A 57 5.96 -2.57 6.90
N PRO A 58 5.06 -3.28 7.60
CA PRO A 58 5.16 -4.72 7.85
C PRO A 58 5.02 -5.59 6.59
N PHE A 59 4.59 -5.02 5.47
CA PHE A 59 4.40 -5.72 4.19
C PHE A 59 5.58 -5.55 3.25
N LEU A 60 6.39 -4.51 3.40
CA LEU A 60 7.59 -4.28 2.58
C LEU A 60 8.51 -5.49 2.53
N GLY A 61 8.88 -5.89 1.32
CA GLY A 61 9.73 -7.04 1.02
C GLY A 61 9.02 -8.39 1.12
N LYS A 62 7.69 -8.42 1.27
CA LYS A 62 6.92 -9.66 1.11
C LYS A 62 6.66 -9.89 -0.38
N THR A 63 6.79 -11.15 -0.78
CA THR A 63 6.40 -11.64 -2.11
C THR A 63 5.29 -12.66 -1.95
N ASN A 64 4.28 -12.62 -2.83
CA ASN A 64 3.34 -13.70 -3.01
C ASN A 64 4.19 -14.73 -3.74
N CYS A 65 4.93 -15.53 -2.99
CA CYS A 65 5.41 -16.78 -3.54
C CYS A 65 4.15 -17.62 -3.76
N PRO A 66 3.67 -17.85 -5.00
CA PRO A 66 2.89 -19.05 -5.22
C PRO A 66 3.85 -20.18 -4.89
N CYS A 67 3.73 -20.75 -3.70
CA CYS A 67 4.10 -22.14 -3.52
C CYS A 67 3.21 -22.90 -4.49
N PHE A 68 3.67 -23.09 -5.72
CA PHE A 68 3.24 -24.22 -6.54
C PHE A 68 3.56 -25.45 -5.70
N MET A 69 2.55 -25.97 -5.01
CA MET A 69 2.55 -27.32 -4.47
C MET A 69 1.24 -27.99 -4.86
#